data_AF-X1CYY6-F1
#
_entry.id   AF-X1CYY6-F1
#
_cell.length_a   1.000
_cell.length_b   1.000
_cell.length_c   1.000
_cell.angle_alpha   90.00
_cell.angle_beta   90.00
_cell.angle_gamma   90.00
#
_symmetry.space_group_name_H-M   'P 1'
#
loop_
_entity.id
_entity.type
_entity.pdbx_description
1 polymer ?
#
loop_
_entity_poly.entity_id
_entity_poly.type
_entity_poly.pdbx_seq_one_letter_code
_entity_poly.pdbx_strand_id
1 'polypeptide(L)' 'MRLMTNEWIERGNKVIMNTYSQFPIALEKGNGVYLWDTDGKKYLDFVA' A
#
# COMPACT_ATOMS: atom_id res chain seq x y z
N MET A 1 -8.94 10.08 -11.44
CA MET A 1 -9.49 8.78 -11.04
C MET A 1 -8.59 8.22 -9.94
N ARG A 2 -9.17 7.82 -8.80
CA ARG A 2 -8.42 7.19 -7.69
C ARG A 2 -8.27 5.70 -8.02
N LEU A 3 -7.05 5.17 -7.87
CA LEU A 3 -6.78 3.74 -8.02
C LEU A 3 -6.92 3.04 -6.66
N MET A 4 -7.45 1.83 -6.67
CA MET A 4 -7.66 0.95 -5.52
C MET A 4 -6.42 0.09 -5.24
N THR A 5 -6.39 -0.62 -4.11
CA THR A 5 -5.16 -1.28 -3.63
C THR A 5 -4.59 -2.25 -4.64
N ASN A 6 -5.46 -3.07 -5.23
CA ASN A 6 -5.05 -4.06 -6.22
C ASN A 6 -4.50 -3.43 -7.51
N GLU A 7 -5.05 -2.30 -7.96
CA GLU A 7 -4.58 -1.62 -9.17
C GLU A 7 -3.17 -1.04 -8.96
N TRP A 8 -2.88 -0.53 -7.76
CA TRP A 8 -1.54 -0.08 -7.39
C TRP A 8 -0.54 -1.23 -7.34
N ILE A 9 -0.95 -2.37 -6.76
CA ILE A 9 -0.11 -3.58 -6.69
C ILE A 9 0.21 -4.08 -8.11
N GLU A 10 -0.80 -4.20 -8.98
CA GLU A 10 -0.61 -4.62 -10.37
C GLU A 10 0.30 -3.68 -11.15
N ARG A 11 0.14 -2.37 -10.96
CA ARG A 11 1.01 -1.38 -11.59
C ARG A 11 2.45 -1.51 -11.07
N GLY A 12 2.64 -1.68 -9.77
CA GLY A 12 3.94 -1.90 -9.15
C GLY A 12 4.65 -3.12 -9.72
N ASN A 13 3.93 -4.24 -9.83
CA ASN A 13 4.44 -5.49 -10.40
C ASN A 13 4.95 -5.36 -11.85
N LYS A 14 4.44 -4.40 -12.63
CA LYS A 14 4.88 -4.17 -14.02
C LYS A 14 6.17 -3.35 -14.13
N VAL A 15 6.51 -2.57 -13.10
CA VAL A 15 7.58 -1.55 -13.20
C VAL A 15 8.67 -1.68 -12.14
N ILE A 16 8.39 -2.36 -11.02
CA ILE A 16 9.34 -2.55 -9.93
C ILE A 16 10.05 -3.89 -10.12
N MET A 17 11.39 -3.87 -10.09
CA MET A 17 12.19 -5.09 -10.12
C MET A 17 11.99 -5.88 -8.82
N ASN A 18 11.70 -7.18 -8.95
CA ASN A 18 11.42 -8.08 -7.83
C ASN A 18 12.69 -8.46 -7.05
N THR A 19 13.26 -7.48 -6.34
CA THR A 19 14.46 -7.64 -5.49
C THR A 19 14.10 -8.00 -4.06
N TYR A 20 12.87 -7.70 -3.64
CA TYR A 20 12.31 -8.01 -2.33
C TYR A 20 10.82 -8.30 -2.43
N SER A 21 10.32 -9.19 -1.56
CA SER A 21 8.89 -9.44 -1.41
C SER A 21 8.21 -8.22 -0.79
N GLN A 22 7.16 -7.72 -1.45
CA GLN A 22 6.35 -6.60 -0.98
C GLN A 22 5.06 -7.10 -0.33
N PHE A 23 4.58 -6.39 0.68
CA PHE A 23 3.24 -6.65 1.21
C PHE A 23 2.18 -6.26 0.17
N PRO A 24 1.08 -7.03 0.06
CA PRO A 24 -0.01 -6.73 -0.87
C PRO A 24 -0.90 -5.61 -0.32
N ILE A 25 -0.34 -4.41 -0.14
CA ILE A 25 -1.02 -3.22 0.39
C ILE A 25 -0.52 -1.96 -0.33
N ALA A 26 -1.41 -1.00 -0.55
CA ALA A 26 -1.08 0.31 -1.10
C ALA A 26 -1.60 1.40 -0.16
N LEU A 27 -0.68 2.05 0.57
CA LEU A 27 -1.01 3.08 1.56
C LEU A 27 -1.17 4.45 0.89
N GLU A 28 -2.20 5.20 1.27
CA GLU A 28 -2.45 6.56 0.74
C GLU A 28 -2.37 7.66 1.79
N LYS A 29 -2.47 7.32 3.08
CA LYS A 29 -2.48 8.28 4.17
C LYS A 29 -1.91 7.70 5.45
N GLY A 30 -1.21 8.54 6.22
CA GLY A 30 -0.76 8.25 7.58
C GLY A 30 -1.11 9.39 8.54
N ASN A 31 -1.36 9.05 9.81
CA ASN A 31 -1.58 9.99 10.91
C ASN A 31 -1.23 9.32 12.25
N GLY A 32 -0.16 9.79 12.88
CA GLY A 32 0.40 9.15 14.07
C GLY A 32 0.78 7.70 13.78
N VAL A 33 0.35 6.78 14.64
CA VAL A 33 0.58 5.34 14.49
C VAL A 33 -0.40 4.65 13.54
N TYR A 34 -1.26 5.39 12.84
CA TYR A 34 -2.28 4.81 11.96
C TYR A 34 -2.00 5.09 10.49
N LEU A 35 -2.29 4.09 9.66
CA LEU A 35 -2.17 4.11 8.20
C LEU A 35 -3.50 3.74 7.55
N TRP A 36 -3.76 4.27 6.35
CA TRP A 36 -4.92 3.93 5.55
C TRP A 36 -4.49 3.50 4.15
N ASP A 37 -5.06 2.40 3.66
CA ASP A 37 -4.91 2.01 2.26
C ASP A 37 -5.88 2.74 1.33
N THR A 38 -5.70 2.54 0.04
CA THR A 38 -6.54 3.13 -1.01
C THR A 38 -7.97 2.61 -1.03
N ASP A 39 -8.28 1.54 -0.30
CA ASP A 39 -9.65 1.04 -0.10
C ASP A 39 -10.31 1.66 1.15
N GLY A 40 -9.56 2.46 1.92
CA GLY A 40 -10.02 3.14 3.12
C GLY A 40 -9.88 2.31 4.40
N LYS A 41 -9.26 1.13 4.34
CA LYS A 41 -9.02 0.30 5.52
C LYS A 41 -7.90 0.90 6.36
N LYS A 42 -8.11 0.90 7.68
CA LYS A 42 -7.22 1.49 8.68
C LYS A 42 -6.36 0.40 9.33
N TYR A 43 -5.07 0.70 9.50
CA TYR A 43 -4.06 -0.17 10.09
C TYR A 43 -3.35 0.54 11.23
N LEU A 44 -2.93 -0.21 12.25
CA LEU A 44 -2.01 0.25 13.29
C LEU A 44 -0.59 -0.16 12.86
N ASP A 45 0.36 0.77 12.91
CA ASP A 45 1.74 0.56 12.47
C ASP A 45 2.57 -0.11 13.57
N PHE A 46 3.19 -1.25 13.24
CA PHE A 46 4.06 -2.06 14.10
C PHE A 46 5.46 -2.28 13.49
N VAL A 47 5.82 -1.55 12.43
CA VAL A 47 7.06 -1.77 11.67
C VAL A 47 8.13 -0.71 11.97
N ALA A 48 7.82 0.25 12.87
CA ALA A 48 8.69 1.36 13.25
C ALA A 48 10.07 0.93 13.81
#